data_AF-A0A822ZL62-F1
#
_entry.id   AF-A0A822ZL62-F1
#
_cell.length_a   1.000
_cell.length_b   1.000
_cell.length_c   1.000
_cell.angle_alpha   90.00
_cell.angle_beta   90.00
_cell.angle_gamma   90.00
#
_symmetry.space_group_name_H-M   'P 1'
#
loop_
_entity.id
_entity.type
_entity.pdbx_description
1 polymer ?
#
loop_
_entity_poly.entity_id
_entity_poly.type
_entity_poly.pdbx_seq_one_letter_code
_entity_poly.pdbx_strand_id
1 'polypeptide(L)'
;MDYTNAADRRLSRYREGTSVDRTRTSVTIRLQKKLKELMDFQELRHQVMVEYKETVGCRYFTVTGEYPEEEVIEKIISSGAGTGGEELL
;
A
#
# COMPACT_ATOMS: atom_id res chain seq x y z
N MET A 1 -20.16 -3.66 -3.44
CA MET A 1 -20.54 -4.77 -2.52
C MET A 1 -21.90 -4.52 -1.87
N ASP A 2 -22.27 -3.26 -1.57
CA ASP A 2 -23.57 -2.94 -0.95
C ASP A 2 -24.78 -3.03 -1.89
N TYR A 3 -24.54 -3.00 -3.20
CA TYR A 3 -25.62 -2.99 -4.21
C TYR A 3 -26.48 -4.26 -4.19
N THR A 4 -25.87 -5.42 -3.96
CA THR A 4 -26.59 -6.69 -3.83
C THR A 4 -27.38 -6.78 -2.51
N ASN A 5 -26.83 -6.21 -1.43
CA ASN A 5 -27.54 -6.08 -0.16
C ASN A 5 -28.76 -5.14 -0.30
N ALA A 6 -28.65 -4.06 -1.08
CA ALA A 6 -29.75 -3.14 -1.35
C ALA A 6 -30.92 -3.79 -2.12
N ALA A 7 -30.62 -4.74 -3.02
CA ALA A 7 -31.65 -5.49 -3.75
C ALA A 7 -32.39 -6.48 -2.83
N ASP A 8 -31.69 -7.17 -1.94
CA ASP A 8 -32.26 -8.15 -1.00
C ASP A 8 -33.21 -7.51 0.02
N ARG A 9 -33.04 -6.21 0.33
CA ARG A 9 -33.91 -5.44 1.25
C ARG A 9 -35.36 -5.31 0.80
N ARG A 10 -35.65 -5.61 -0.48
CA ARG A 10 -37.01 -5.65 -1.03
C ARG A 10 -37.81 -6.88 -0.56
N LEU A 11 -37.15 -7.91 -0.02
CA LEU A 11 -37.79 -9.09 0.55
C LEU A 11 -38.15 -8.88 2.03
N SER A 12 -39.37 -9.24 2.43
CA SER A 12 -39.92 -9.04 3.79
C SER A 12 -38.99 -9.51 4.92
N ARG A 13 -38.32 -10.66 4.76
CA ARG A 13 -37.43 -11.27 5.77
C ARG A 13 -36.03 -10.67 5.84
N TYR A 14 -35.65 -9.88 4.83
CA TYR A 14 -34.36 -9.19 4.71
C TYR A 14 -34.53 -7.67 4.70
N ARG A 15 -35.73 -7.20 5.09
CA ARG A 15 -36.03 -5.78 5.15
C ARG A 15 -34.99 -5.07 6.01
N GLU A 16 -34.67 -3.85 5.63
CA GLU A 16 -33.75 -3.00 6.37
C GLU A 16 -34.13 -2.92 7.85
N GLY A 17 -33.14 -3.08 8.72
CA GLY A 17 -33.31 -3.05 10.17
C GLY A 17 -33.81 -4.35 10.80
N THR A 18 -34.09 -5.39 10.02
CA THR A 18 -34.29 -6.75 10.57
C THR A 18 -33.01 -7.27 11.23
N SER A 19 -33.15 -8.23 12.16
CA SER A 19 -31.99 -8.87 12.80
C SER A 19 -31.00 -9.44 11.76
N VAL A 20 -31.53 -10.06 10.71
CA VAL A 20 -30.74 -10.65 9.63
C VAL A 20 -29.99 -9.59 8.80
N ASP A 21 -30.65 -8.48 8.43
CA ASP A 21 -30.02 -7.36 7.72
C ASP A 21 -28.90 -6.72 8.55
N ARG A 22 -29.14 -6.52 9.85
CA ARG A 22 -28.13 -5.98 10.78
C ARG A 22 -26.92 -6.90 10.91
N THR A 23 -27.12 -8.20 11.18
CA THR A 23 -26.01 -9.15 11.30
C THR A 23 -25.19 -9.24 10.01
N ARG A 24 -25.84 -9.33 8.84
CA ARG A 24 -25.15 -9.38 7.54
C ARG A 24 -24.31 -8.12 7.30
N THR A 25 -24.88 -6.95 7.59
CA THR A 25 -24.19 -5.66 7.46
C THR A 25 -22.99 -5.59 8.40
N SER A 26 -23.16 -5.93 9.68
CA SER A 26 -22.08 -5.91 10.67
C SER A 26 -20.95 -6.88 10.33
N VAL A 27 -21.26 -8.09 9.87
CA VAL A 27 -20.25 -9.07 9.43
C VAL A 27 -19.50 -8.55 8.21
N THR A 28 -20.20 -7.99 7.22
CA THR A 28 -19.58 -7.44 6.00
C THR A 28 -18.65 -6.29 6.33
N ILE A 29 -19.09 -5.32 7.15
CA ILE A 29 -18.26 -4.20 7.60
C ILE A 29 -17.03 -4.70 8.36
N ARG A 30 -17.20 -5.68 9.26
CA ARG A 30 -16.08 -6.26 10.01
C ARG A 30 -15.06 -6.90 9.07
N LEU A 31 -15.49 -7.68 8.09
CA LEU A 31 -14.62 -8.33 7.13
C LEU A 31 -13.89 -7.32 6.24
N GLN A 32 -14.59 -6.28 5.76
CA GLN A 32 -13.96 -5.19 5.00
C GLN A 32 -12.89 -4.46 5.81
N LYS A 33 -13.18 -4.15 7.08
CA LYS A 33 -12.19 -3.55 7.99
C LYS A 33 -11.00 -4.48 8.19
N LYS A 34 -11.25 -5.76 8.46
CA LYS A 34 -10.18 -6.74 8.67
C LYS A 34 -9.30 -6.91 7.43
N LEU A 35 -9.89 -6.92 6.24
CA LEU A 35 -9.15 -6.95 4.98
C LEU A 35 -8.29 -5.70 4.82
N LYS A 36 -8.84 -4.51 5.10
CA LYS A 36 -8.08 -3.25 5.03
C LYS A 36 -6.89 -3.24 6.00
N GLU A 37 -7.07 -3.74 7.23
CA GLU A 37 -5.98 -3.89 8.21
C GLU A 37 -4.91 -4.88 7.73
N LEU A 38 -5.31 -6.02 7.16
CA LEU A 38 -4.36 -7.00 6.61
C LEU A 38 -3.64 -6.50 5.36
N MET A 39 -4.27 -5.58 4.62
CA MET A 39 -3.70 -4.94 3.43
C MET A 39 -2.98 -3.62 3.75
N ASP A 40 -2.79 -3.31 5.03
CA ASP A 40 -2.00 -2.15 5.43
C ASP A 40 -0.50 -2.46 5.29
N PHE A 41 0.04 -2.17 4.11
CA PHE A 41 1.45 -2.35 3.79
C PHE A 41 2.28 -1.06 3.91
N GLN A 42 1.81 -0.04 4.66
CA GLN A 42 2.54 1.22 4.77
C GLN A 42 3.93 1.03 5.41
N GLU A 43 4.01 0.26 6.50
CA GLU A 43 5.26 -0.01 7.20
C GLU A 43 6.24 -0.80 6.32
N LEU A 44 5.77 -1.86 5.66
CA LEU A 44 6.58 -2.63 4.72
C LEU A 44 7.10 -1.75 3.57
N ARG A 45 6.25 -0.92 2.97
CA ARG A 45 6.68 0.02 1.91
C ARG A 45 7.73 1.01 2.43
N HIS A 46 7.58 1.49 3.66
CA HIS A 46 8.56 2.37 4.26
C HIS A 46 9.91 1.67 4.45
N GLN A 47 9.92 0.46 5.03
CA GLN A 47 11.12 -0.33 5.21
C GLN A 47 11.84 -0.60 3.88
N VAL A 48 11.11 -1.08 2.86
CA VAL A 48 11.67 -1.31 1.52
C VAL A 48 12.26 -0.02 0.93
N MET A 49 11.60 1.13 1.11
CA MET A 49 12.12 2.40 0.62
C MET A 49 13.40 2.84 1.36
N VAL A 50 13.47 2.63 2.68
CA VAL A 50 14.67 2.92 3.48
C VAL A 50 15.86 2.09 3.01
N GLU A 51 15.68 0.77 2.87
CA GLU A 51 16.72 -0.15 2.37
C GLU A 51 17.15 0.21 0.94
N TYR A 52 16.21 0.63 0.09
CA TYR A 52 16.51 1.03 -1.27
C TYR A 52 17.33 2.33 -1.34
N LYS A 53 16.98 3.34 -0.53
CA LYS A 53 17.75 4.58 -0.39
C LYS A 53 19.17 4.32 0.07
N GLU A 54 19.36 3.45 1.06
CA GLU A 54 20.68 3.03 1.53
C GLU A 54 21.49 2.38 0.41
N THR A 55 20.87 1.47 -0.35
CA THR A 55 21.52 0.80 -1.50
C THR A 55 21.97 1.82 -2.55
N VAL A 56 21.11 2.79 -2.89
CA VAL A 56 21.44 3.86 -3.84
C VAL A 56 22.58 4.74 -3.30
N GLY A 57 22.55 5.10 -2.02
CA GLY A 57 23.60 5.88 -1.38
C GLY A 57 24.96 5.19 -1.41
N CYS A 58 25.01 3.90 -1.06
CA CYS A 58 26.24 3.10 -1.13
C CYS A 58 26.80 3.01 -2.55
N ARG A 59 25.93 2.80 -3.56
CA ARG A 59 26.34 2.77 -4.97
C ARG A 59 26.89 4.11 -5.44
N TYR A 60 26.20 5.20 -5.10
CA TYR A 60 26.65 6.55 -5.42
C TYR A 60 28.05 6.79 -4.85
N PHE A 61 28.24 6.56 -3.54
CA PHE A 61 29.55 6.71 -2.89
C PHE A 61 30.63 5.85 -3.53
N THR A 62 30.31 4.61 -3.92
CA THR A 62 31.28 3.72 -4.57
C THR A 62 31.77 4.27 -5.92
N VAL A 63 30.89 4.96 -6.67
CA VAL A 63 31.21 5.52 -7.98
C VAL A 63 31.87 6.89 -7.86
N THR A 64 31.35 7.76 -7.00
CA THR A 64 31.74 9.18 -6.93
C THR A 64 32.76 9.47 -5.84
N GLY A 65 32.85 8.62 -4.81
CA GLY A 65 33.63 8.87 -3.59
C GLY A 65 33.00 9.87 -2.62
N GLU A 66 31.80 10.37 -2.90
CA GLU A 66 31.11 11.39 -2.11
C GLU A 66 29.79 10.88 -1.54
N TYR A 67 29.39 11.36 -0.36
CA TYR A 67 28.09 11.04 0.22
C TYR A 67 27.00 11.91 -0.43
N PRO A 68 25.95 11.31 -1.01
CA PRO A 68 24.89 12.08 -1.67
C PRO A 68 23.98 12.76 -0.65
N GLU A 69 23.47 13.93 -1.01
CA GLU A 69 22.34 14.55 -0.31
C GLU A 69 21.02 13.80 -0.59
N GLU A 70 20.04 13.93 0.30
CA GLU A 70 18.74 13.25 0.18
C GLU A 70 18.03 13.57 -1.15
N GLU A 71 18.12 14.82 -1.63
CA GLU A 71 17.53 15.23 -2.92
C GLU A 71 18.15 14.48 -4.10
N VAL A 72 19.46 14.20 -4.04
CA VAL A 72 20.17 13.44 -5.08
C VAL A 72 19.71 11.99 -5.08
N ILE A 73 19.57 11.38 -3.91
CA ILE A 73 19.03 10.01 -3.77
C ILE A 73 17.63 9.92 -4.37
N GLU A 74 16.73 10.85 -4.01
CA GLU A 74 15.35 10.90 -4.53
C GLU A 74 15.31 11.11 -6.05
N LYS A 75 16.23 11.93 -6.60
CA LYS A 75 16.36 12.13 -8.04
C LYS A 75 16.79 10.85 -8.76
N ILE A 76 17.73 10.08 -8.19
CA ILE A 76 18.20 8.80 -8.74
C ILE A 76 17.11 7.72 -8.67
N ILE A 77 16.34 7.71 -7.58
CA ILE A 77 15.20 6.81 -7.41
C ILE A 77 14.11 7.12 -8.42
N SER A 78 13.73 8.40 -8.56
CA SER A 78 12.66 8.82 -9.48
C SER A 78 13.02 8.68 -10.95
N SER A 79 14.31 8.78 -11.31
CA SER A 79 14.78 8.52 -12.68
C SER A 79 14.84 7.03 -13.04
N GLY A 80 14.66 6.12 -12.07
CA GLY A 80 14.81 4.67 -12.27
C GLY A 80 16.26 4.18 -12.33
N ALA A 81 17.24 5.09 -12.31
CA ALA A 81 18.66 4.78 -12.41
C ALA A 81 19.21 4.00 -11.20
N GLY A 82 18.53 4.04 -10.06
CA GLY A 82 18.90 3.23 -8.89
C GLY A 82 18.88 1.70 -9.11
N THR A 83 18.24 1.22 -10.19
CA THR A 83 18.15 -0.22 -10.52
C THR A 83 19.23 -0.71 -11.48
N GLY A 84 19.86 0.18 -12.26
CA GLY A 84 20.82 -0.17 -13.30
C GLY A 84 22.25 -0.11 -12.81
N GLY A 85 22.96 -1.23 -12.81
CA GLY A 85 24.40 -1.30 -12.55
C GLY A 85 25.29 -0.77 -13.69
N GLU A 86 24.73 -0.13 -14.72
CA GLU A 86 25.42 0.14 -15.99
C GLU A 86 25.36 1.60 -16.45
N GLU A 87 24.65 2.50 -15.76
CA GLU A 87 24.42 3.88 -16.25
C GLU A 87 25.04 4.97 -15.34
N LEU A 88 25.95 4.57 -14.44
CA LEU A 88 26.79 5.49 -13.67
C LEU A 88 28.24 5.55 -14.21
N LEU A 89 28.45 5.07 -15.44
CA LEU A 89 29.66 5.20 -16.26
C LEU A 89 29.37 6.06 -17.48
#